data_AF-A0A975EF87-F1
#
_entry.id   AF-A0A975EF87-F1
#
_cell.length_a   1.000
_cell.length_b   1.000
_cell.length_c   1.000
_cell.angle_alpha   90.00
_cell.angle_beta   90.00
_cell.angle_gamma   90.00
#
_symmetry.space_group_name_H-M   'P 1'
#
loop_
_entity.id
_entity.type
_entity.pdbx_description
1 polymer ?
#
loop_
_entity_poly.entity_id
_entity_poly.type
_entity_poly.pdbx_seq_one_letter_code
_entity_poly.pdbx_strand_id
1 'polypeptide(L)' 'MFSEAKKQGVAGHFGTAPGEILDDHVPLNLVGIPTIDIIGDFPRKAWWHNTGDNAAIISAESLGISIGVVLGMLDELLD' A
#
# COMPACT_ATOMS: atom_id res chain seq x y z
N MET A 1 -10.31 1.46 1.28
CA MET A 1 -9.04 2.19 1.12
C MET A 1 -9.25 3.66 0.79
N PHE A 2 -9.63 4.07 -0.43
CA PHE A 2 -9.73 5.49 -0.77
C PHE A 2 -10.72 6.30 0.09
N SER A 3 -11.86 5.70 0.45
CA SER A 3 -12.81 6.32 1.39
C SER A 3 -12.14 6.60 2.75
N GLU A 4 -11.49 5.60 3.32
CA GLU A 4 -10.80 5.71 4.61
C GLU A 4 -9.62 6.69 4.56
N ALA A 5 -8.79 6.62 3.52
CA ALA A 5 -7.72 7.57 3.30
C ALA A 5 -8.22 9.03 3.21
N LYS A 6 -9.41 9.23 2.62
CA LYS A 6 -10.07 10.55 2.59
C LYS A 6 -10.56 10.99 3.97
N LYS A 7 -11.17 10.07 4.74
CA LYS A 7 -11.62 10.35 6.12
C LYS A 7 -10.46 10.78 7.02
N GLN A 8 -9.31 10.11 6.88
CA GLN A 8 -8.09 10.41 7.63
C GLN A 8 -7.28 11.60 7.07
N GLY A 9 -7.71 12.21 5.96
CA GLY A 9 -7.03 13.37 5.37
C GLY A 9 -5.71 13.07 4.65
N VAL A 10 -5.44 11.79 4.34
CA VAL A 10 -4.18 11.31 3.74
C VAL A 10 -4.35 10.82 2.29
N ALA A 11 -5.49 11.11 1.66
CA ALA A 11 -5.82 10.65 0.31
C ALA A 11 -4.76 11.00 -0.76
N GLY A 12 -3.99 12.07 -0.57
CA GLY A 12 -2.90 12.47 -1.49
C GLY A 12 -1.72 11.48 -1.56
N HIS A 13 -1.63 10.55 -0.61
CA HIS A 13 -0.59 9.51 -0.59
C HIS A 13 -1.00 8.22 -1.31
N PHE A 14 -2.28 8.09 -1.70
CA PHE A 14 -2.82 6.89 -2.32
C PHE A 14 -3.28 7.15 -3.75
N GLY A 15 -3.02 6.19 -4.62
CA GLY A 15 -3.47 6.21 -6.01
C GLY A 15 -3.51 4.80 -6.58
N THR A 16 -3.96 4.66 -7.82
CA THR A 16 -3.90 3.39 -8.54
C THR A 16 -2.58 3.31 -9.30
N ALA A 17 -1.95 2.13 -9.28
CA ALA A 17 -0.77 1.89 -10.08
C ALA A 17 -1.06 2.14 -11.58
N PRO A 18 -0.09 2.67 -12.35
CA PRO A 18 -0.29 2.95 -13.78
C PRO A 18 -0.42 1.70 -14.65
N GLY A 19 -0.12 0.53 -14.10
CA GLY A 19 -0.23 -0.76 -14.76
C GLY A 19 -0.33 -1.90 -13.75
N GLU A 20 -0.47 -3.12 -14.25
CA GLU A 20 -0.53 -4.33 -13.44
C GLU A 20 0.84 -4.63 -12.82
N ILE A 21 0.83 -5.09 -11.58
CA ILE A 21 2.02 -5.53 -10.84
C ILE A 21 1.78 -6.99 -10.47
N LEU A 22 2.64 -7.89 -10.94
CA LEU A 22 2.63 -9.27 -10.48
C LEU A 22 3.21 -9.31 -9.06
N ASP A 23 2.35 -9.60 -8.10
CA ASP A 23 2.70 -9.74 -6.68
C ASP A 23 1.83 -10.84 -6.03
N ASP A 24 2.01 -11.09 -4.74
CA ASP A 24 1.35 -12.15 -3.98
C ASP A 24 -0.19 -12.07 -4.01
N HIS A 25 -0.75 -10.88 -4.22
CA HIS A 25 -2.20 -10.73 -4.37
C HIS A 25 -2.76 -11.47 -5.59
N VAL A 26 -1.96 -11.67 -6.64
CA VAL A 26 -2.40 -12.35 -7.88
C VAL A 26 -2.75 -13.83 -7.62
N PRO A 27 -1.85 -14.68 -7.10
CA PRO A 27 -2.20 -16.06 -6.79
C PRO A 27 -3.31 -16.18 -5.73
N LEU A 28 -3.42 -15.25 -4.78
CA LEU A 28 -4.52 -15.22 -3.81
C LEU A 28 -5.88 -14.96 -4.48
N ASN A 29 -5.92 -13.99 -5.39
CA ASN A 29 -7.12 -13.72 -6.20
C ASN A 29 -7.48 -14.92 -7.09
N LEU A 30 -6.50 -15.63 -7.67
CA LEU A 30 -6.74 -16.82 -8.50
C LEU A 30 -7.41 -17.97 -7.74
N VAL A 31 -7.18 -18.10 -6.44
CA VAL A 31 -7.85 -19.09 -5.58
C VAL A 31 -9.14 -18.55 -4.94
N GLY A 32 -9.60 -17.37 -5.35
CA GLY A 32 -10.88 -16.79 -4.93
C GLY A 32 -10.82 -15.97 -3.63
N ILE A 33 -9.64 -15.56 -3.17
CA ILE A 33 -9.47 -14.69 -2.00
C ILE A 33 -9.32 -13.24 -2.47
N PRO A 34 -10.33 -12.36 -2.28
CA PRO A 34 -10.24 -10.96 -2.70
C PRO A 34 -9.09 -10.24 -1.99
N THR A 35 -8.04 -9.92 -2.73
CA THR A 35 -6.81 -9.34 -2.20
C THR A 35 -6.39 -8.14 -3.02
N ILE A 36 -6.06 -7.04 -2.34
CA ILE A 36 -5.43 -5.86 -2.94
C ILE A 36 -3.98 -5.77 -2.49
N ASP A 37 -3.17 -5.03 -3.25
CA ASP A 37 -1.80 -4.72 -2.90
C ASP A 37 -1.64 -3.21 -2.61
N ILE A 38 -1.03 -2.87 -1.47
CA ILE A 38 -0.68 -1.50 -1.08
C ILE A 38 0.83 -1.39 -1.18
N ILE A 39 1.28 -0.87 -2.32
CA ILE A 39 2.70 -0.87 -2.69
C ILE A 39 3.20 0.55 -2.98
N GLY A 40 4.46 0.80 -2.63
CA GLY A 40 5.12 2.07 -2.93
C GLY A 40 5.41 2.25 -4.42
N ASP A 41 5.74 3.47 -4.83
CA ASP A 41 6.11 3.80 -6.22
C ASP A 41 7.56 3.36 -6.54
N PHE A 42 7.85 2.07 -6.36
CA PHE A 42 9.18 1.47 -6.55
C PHE A 42 9.76 1.63 -7.96
N PRO A 43 8.99 1.65 -9.08
CA PRO A 43 9.57 1.83 -10.41
C PRO A 43 10.18 3.21 -10.62
N ARG A 44 9.72 4.22 -9.88
CA ARG A 44 10.25 5.59 -9.96
C ARG A 44 11.43 5.83 -9.03
N LYS A 45 11.90 4.80 -8.31
CA LYS A 45 12.93 4.95 -7.29
C LYS A 45 14.14 4.07 -7.60
N ALA A 46 15.32 4.66 -7.44
CA ALA A 46 16.59 3.97 -7.68
C ALA A 46 16.98 2.98 -6.55
N TRP A 47 16.18 2.86 -5.49
CA TRP A 47 16.50 1.98 -4.36
C TRP A 47 16.04 0.54 -4.58
N TRP A 48 14.97 0.29 -5.33
CA TRP A 48 14.40 -1.05 -5.48
C TRP A 48 15.41 -2.04 -6.06
N HIS A 49 15.60 -3.19 -5.41
CA HIS A 49 16.61 -4.21 -5.75
C HIS A 49 18.05 -3.68 -5.85
N ASN A 50 18.37 -2.63 -5.10
CA ASN A 50 19.71 -2.05 -5.01
C ASN A 50 20.14 -1.89 -3.55
N THR A 51 21.43 -1.66 -3.31
CA THR A 51 21.98 -1.46 -1.94
C THR A 51 21.43 -0.20 -1.24
N GLY A 52 20.76 0.69 -1.99
CA GLY A 52 20.04 1.84 -1.47
C GLY A 52 18.73 1.49 -0.75
N ASP A 53 18.21 0.27 -0.92
CA ASP A 53 17.10 -0.24 -0.12
C ASP A 53 17.58 -0.66 1.26
N ASN A 54 17.61 0.30 2.18
CA ASN A 54 18.13 0.12 3.52
C ASN A 54 17.39 1.03 4.53
N ALA A 55 17.72 0.91 5.81
CA ALA A 55 17.03 1.63 6.89
C ALA A 55 17.01 3.16 6.71
N ALA A 56 17.92 3.75 5.93
CA ALA A 56 17.98 5.19 5.73
C ALA A 56 16.82 5.75 4.87
N ILE A 57 16.12 4.91 4.09
CA ILE A 57 14.99 5.34 3.25
C ILE A 57 13.62 5.04 3.88
N ILE A 58 13.60 4.46 5.08
CA ILE A 58 12.36 4.14 5.80
C ILE A 58 11.78 5.42 6.41
N SER A 59 10.49 5.65 6.17
CA SER A 59 9.74 6.79 6.73
C SER A 59 8.71 6.32 7.73
N ALA A 60 8.85 6.77 8.99
CA ALA A 60 7.86 6.54 10.03
C ALA A 60 6.49 7.13 9.66
N GLU A 61 6.47 8.27 8.96
CA GLU A 61 5.26 8.90 8.47
C GLU A 61 4.55 8.00 7.43
N SER A 62 5.29 7.49 6.44
CA SER A 62 4.72 6.61 5.43
C SER A 62 4.16 5.32 6.03
N LEU A 63 4.86 4.73 7.00
CA LEU A 63 4.39 3.56 7.75
C LEU A 63 3.12 3.88 8.56
N GLY A 64 3.10 5.03 9.25
CA GLY A 64 1.92 5.46 10.01
C GLY A 64 0.69 5.64 9.14
N ILE A 65 0.86 6.25 7.95
CA ILE A 65 -0.22 6.46 6.98
C ILE A 65 -0.77 5.12 6.46
N SER A 66 0.09 4.20 6.04
CA SER A 66 -0.36 2.91 5.50
C SER A 66 -1.06 2.06 6.56
N ILE A 67 -0.50 1.99 7.77
CA ILE A 67 -1.09 1.26 8.89
C ILE A 67 -2.43 1.88 9.30
N GLY A 68 -2.49 3.20 9.46
CA GLY A 68 -3.70 3.90 9.90
C GLY A 68 -4.88 3.66 8.95
N VAL A 69 -4.66 3.75 7.63
CA VAL A 69 -5.71 3.51 6.64
C VAL A 69 -6.15 2.04 6.64
N VAL A 70 -5.22 1.09 6.77
CA VAL A 70 -5.57 -0.34 6.83
C VAL A 70 -6.36 -0.66 8.10
N LEU A 71 -5.97 -0.12 9.25
CA LEU A 71 -6.73 -0.31 10.50
C LEU A 71 -8.13 0.27 10.39
N GLY A 72 -8.29 1.49 9.86
CA GLY A 72 -9.62 2.07 9.67
C GLY A 72 -10.49 1.26 8.71
N MET A 73 -9.91 0.66 7.67
CA MET A 73 -10.64 -0.27 6.78
C MET A 73 -11.06 -1.56 7.49
N LEU A 74 -10.22 -2.07 8.41
CA LEU A 74 -10.54 -3.26 9.18
C LEU A 74 -11.65 -2.96 10.18
N ASP A 75 -11.61 -1.81 10.85
CA ASP A 75 -12.68 -1.36 11.75
C ASP A 75 -14.02 -1.28 10.98
N GLU A 76 -14.03 -0.63 9.80
CA GLU A 76 -15.24 -0.58 8.94
C GLU A 76 -15.77 -1.96 8.50
N LEU A 77 -14.89 -2.96 8.39
CA LEU A 77 -15.25 -4.30 7.93
C LEU A 77 -15.75 -5.20 9.07
N LEU A 78 -15.28 -4.95 10.29
CA LEU A 78 -15.52 -5.78 11.46
C LEU A 78 -16.65 -5.25 12.36
N ASP A 79 -17.06 -4.00 12.18
CA ASP A 79 -18.26 -3.40 12.78
C ASP A 79 -19.57 -3.88 12.11
#